data_AF-A0A502HTU6-F1
#
_entry.id   AF-A0A502HTU6-F1
#
_cell.length_a   1.000
_cell.length_b   1.000
_cell.length_c   1.000
_cell.angle_alpha   90.00
_cell.angle_beta   90.00
_cell.angle_gamma   90.00
#
_symmetry.space_group_name_H-M   'P 1'
#
loop_
_entity.id
_entity.type
_entity.pdbx_description
1 polymer ?
#
loop_
_entity_poly.entity_id
_entity_poly.type
_entity_poly.pdbx_seq_one_letter_code
_entity_poly.pdbx_strand_id
1 'polypeptide(L)' 'MTERHEEHKETLSNGCSIKVTAEILKDGSLKMLIGVYRPDGSVIEEDHHPSPHLLDFDDAMAWAIETAKTVGNSQQTL' A
#
# COMPACT_ATOMS: atom_id res chain seq x y z
N MET A 1 -20.73 -1.27 3.37
CA MET A 1 -20.50 -1.65 4.77
C MET A 1 -19.48 -2.76 4.76
N THR A 2 -18.30 -2.48 5.30
CA THR A 2 -17.11 -3.35 5.35
C THR A 2 -17.00 -4.06 6.69
N GLU A 3 -16.34 -5.21 6.72
CA GLU A 3 -16.14 -5.97 7.96
C GLU A 3 -14.89 -5.52 8.72
N ARG A 4 -13.82 -5.15 8.00
CA ARG A 4 -12.60 -4.56 8.56
C ARG A 4 -11.94 -3.65 7.53
N HIS A 5 -11.42 -2.50 7.97
CA HIS A 5 -10.71 -1.55 7.14
C HIS A 5 -9.47 -1.04 7.88
N GLU A 6 -8.32 -1.08 7.20
CA GLU A 6 -7.06 -0.55 7.71
C GLU A 6 -6.42 0.35 6.65
N GLU A 7 -5.87 1.49 7.08
CA GLU A 7 -5.13 2.44 6.26
C GLU A 7 -3.79 2.73 6.93
N HIS A 8 -2.70 2.59 6.18
CA HIS A 8 -1.36 3.01 6.57
C HIS A 8 -0.88 4.11 5.64
N LYS A 9 -0.43 5.22 6.22
CA LYS A 9 0.18 6.32 5.49
C LYS A 9 1.49 6.71 6.17
N GLU A 10 2.54 6.81 5.37
CA GLU A 10 3.88 7.13 5.86
C GLU A 10 4.63 7.97 4.82
N THR A 11 5.45 8.91 5.29
CA THR A 11 6.39 9.65 4.44
C THR A 11 7.78 9.10 4.67
N LEU A 12 8.41 8.65 3.60
CA LEU A 12 9.76 8.07 3.60
C LEU A 12 10.82 9.18 3.74
N SER A 13 12.03 8.79 4.13
CA SER A 13 13.15 9.72 4.32
C SER A 13 13.59 10.44 3.04
N ASN A 14 13.28 9.88 1.86
CA ASN A 14 13.51 10.51 0.56
C ASN A 14 12.38 11.48 0.12
N GLY A 15 11.39 11.70 1.00
CA GLY A 15 10.25 12.58 0.76
C GLY A 15 9.09 11.93 -0.01
N CYS A 16 9.24 10.71 -0.53
CA CYS A 16 8.11 9.98 -1.11
C CYS A 16 7.08 9.66 -0.03
N SER A 17 5.80 9.67 -0.38
CA SER A 17 4.72 9.25 0.51
C SER A 17 4.15 7.92 0.03
N ILE A 18 3.89 7.02 0.97
CA ILE A 18 3.20 5.76 0.71
C ILE A 18 1.82 5.78 1.36
N LYS A 19 0.86 5.15 0.69
CA LYS A 19 -0.49 4.91 1.18
C LYS A 19 -0.87 3.47 0.88
N VAL A 20 -1.14 2.69 1.91
CA VAL A 20 -1.64 1.33 1.77
C VAL A 20 -3.00 1.26 2.43
N THR A 21 -3.98 0.68 1.73
CA THR A 21 -5.31 0.43 2.31
C THR A 21 -5.70 -1.02 2.09
N ALA A 22 -6.22 -1.65 3.13
CA ALA A 22 -6.77 -2.99 3.10
C ALA A 22 -8.21 -2.97 3.61
N GLU A 23 -9.09 -3.69 2.92
CA GLU A 23 -10.54 -3.68 3.16
C GLU A 23 -11.07 -5.11 2.96
N ILE A 24 -11.61 -5.71 4.01
CA ILE A 24 -12.36 -6.97 3.90
C ILE A 24 -13.80 -6.65 3.52
N LEU A 25 -14.18 -7.11 2.34
CA LEU A 25 -15.53 -7.00 1.79
C LEU A 25 -16.45 -8.06 2.42
N LYS A 26 -17.77 -7.84 2.36
CA LYS A 26 -18.77 -8.77 2.94
C LYS A 26 -18.78 -10.17 2.32
N ASP A 27 -18.25 -10.31 1.12
CA ASP A 27 -18.11 -11.60 0.44
C ASP A 27 -16.85 -12.36 0.88
N GLY A 28 -16.10 -11.80 1.84
CA GLY A 28 -14.82 -12.34 2.33
C GLY A 28 -13.62 -11.97 1.45
N SER A 29 -13.82 -11.22 0.35
CA SER A 29 -12.72 -10.80 -0.50
C SER A 29 -11.90 -9.71 0.16
N LEU A 30 -10.57 -9.83 0.04
CA LEU A 30 -9.63 -8.78 0.42
C LEU A 30 -9.46 -7.80 -0.74
N LYS A 31 -9.85 -6.55 -0.53
CA LYS A 31 -9.55 -5.44 -1.42
C LYS A 31 -8.38 -4.67 -0.84
N MET A 32 -7.32 -4.53 -1.63
CA MET A 32 -6.10 -3.85 -1.20
C MET A 32 -5.67 -2.82 -2.25
N LEU A 33 -5.02 -1.75 -1.79
CA LEU A 33 -4.42 -0.76 -2.65
C LEU A 33 -3.05 -0.39 -2.08
N ILE A 34 -2.03 -0.36 -2.94
CA ILE A 34 -0.69 0.14 -2.66
C ILE A 34 -0.46 1.37 -3.52
N GLY A 35 -0.32 2.53 -2.89
CA GLY A 35 -0.05 3.81 -3.53
C GLY A 35 1.31 4.35 -3.09
N VAL A 36 2.11 4.80 -4.06
CA VAL A 36 3.40 5.45 -3.85
C VAL A 36 3.41 6.76 -4.62
N TYR A 37 3.73 7.84 -3.94
CA TYR A 37 3.64 9.20 -4.45
C TYR A 37 4.96 9.96 -4.21
N ARG A 38 5.35 10.79 -5.17
CA ARG A 38 6.46 11.73 -5.02
C ARG A 38 6.09 12.87 -4.05
N PRO A 39 7.09 13.63 -3.54
CA PRO A 39 6.84 14.80 -2.70
C PRO A 39 5.93 15.86 -3.35
N ASP A 40 5.94 15.95 -4.68
CA ASP A 40 5.10 16.86 -5.47
C ASP A 40 3.64 16.37 -5.62
N GLY A 41 3.32 15.18 -5.09
CA GLY A 41 2.02 14.53 -5.22
C GLY A 41 1.85 13.68 -6.49
N SER A 42 2.86 13.62 -7.37
CA SER A 42 2.81 12.79 -8.58
C SER A 42 2.79 11.30 -8.22
N VAL A 43 1.98 10.52 -8.93
CA VAL A 43 1.92 9.07 -8.75
C VAL A 43 3.21 8.43 -9.27
N ILE A 44 3.82 7.59 -8.44
CA ILE A 44 4.90 6.68 -8.83
C ILE A 44 4.27 5.34 -9.22
N GLU A 45 3.44 4.80 -8.32
CA GLU A 45 2.80 3.50 -8.49
C GLU A 45 1.47 3.47 -7.73
N GLU A 46 0.43 2.95 -8.36
CA GLU A 46 -0.85 2.64 -7.71
C GLU A 46 -1.30 1.25 -8.17
N ASP A 47 -1.10 0.25 -7.30
CA ASP A 47 -1.62 -1.10 -7.50
C ASP A 47 -2.93 -1.26 -6.72
N HIS A 48 -4.03 -1.46 -7.45
CA HIS A 48 -5.37 -1.65 -6.93
C HIS A 48 -5.77 -3.11 -6.75
N HIS A 49 -4.93 -4.05 -7.19
CA HIS A 49 -5.16 -5.48 -7.02
C HIS A 49 -3.86 -6.21 -6.67
N PRO A 50 -3.13 -5.76 -5.63
CA PRO A 50 -1.95 -6.47 -5.20
C PRO A 50 -2.43 -7.82 -4.65
N SER A 51 -1.84 -8.90 -5.16
CA SER A 51 -2.20 -10.27 -4.77
C SER A 51 -1.11 -10.85 -3.87
N PRO A 52 -1.15 -10.60 -2.56
CA PRO A 52 -0.34 -11.35 -1.61
C PRO A 52 -0.91 -12.77 -1.55
N HIS A 53 -0.45 -13.63 -2.44
CA HIS A 53 -0.86 -15.03 -2.43
C HIS A 53 -0.58 -15.63 -1.05
N LEU A 54 -1.64 -16.14 -0.39
CA LEU A 54 -1.57 -16.95 0.84
C LEU A 54 -1.24 -16.20 2.15
N LEU A 55 -1.30 -14.87 2.19
CA LEU A 55 -1.13 -14.12 3.45
C LEU A 55 -2.48 -13.85 4.13
N ASP A 56 -2.49 -13.81 5.47
CA ASP A 56 -3.64 -13.31 6.23
C ASP A 56 -3.73 -11.77 6.15
N PHE A 57 -4.74 -11.16 6.77
CA PHE A 57 -4.97 -9.72 6.66
C PHE A 57 -3.78 -8.88 7.20
N ASP A 58 -3.25 -9.26 8.35
CA ASP A 58 -2.20 -8.49 9.02
C ASP A 58 -0.85 -8.69 8.27
N ASP A 59 -0.57 -9.91 7.81
CA ASP A 59 0.60 -10.23 6.98
C ASP A 59 0.53 -9.57 5.60
N ALA A 60 -0.64 -9.56 4.97
CA ALA A 60 -0.87 -8.89 3.69
C ALA A 60 -0.63 -7.38 3.82
N MET A 61 -1.05 -6.78 4.94
CA MET A 61 -0.81 -5.38 5.23
C MET A 61 0.68 -5.09 5.41
N ALA A 62 1.39 -5.90 6.20
CA ALA A 62 2.83 -5.76 6.41
C ALA A 62 3.61 -5.89 5.09
N TRP A 63 3.30 -6.90 4.29
CA TRP A 63 3.90 -7.11 2.96
C TRP A 63 3.65 -5.93 2.02
N ALA A 64 2.43 -5.39 2.00
CA ALA A 64 2.07 -4.26 1.16
C ALA A 64 2.83 -2.99 1.55
N ILE A 65 3.01 -2.76 2.86
CA ILE A 65 3.83 -1.65 3.37
C ILE A 65 5.30 -1.81 2.94
N GLU A 66 5.88 -2.99 3.09
CA GLU A 66 7.27 -3.25 2.67
C GLU A 66 7.46 -3.11 1.17
N THR A 67 6.48 -3.55 0.38
CA THR A 67 6.47 -3.38 -1.08
C THR A 67 6.43 -1.90 -1.45
N ALA A 68 5.52 -1.13 -0.85
CA ALA A 68 5.42 0.31 -1.07
C ALA A 68 6.70 1.05 -0.69
N LYS A 69 7.33 0.67 0.43
CA LYS A 69 8.63 1.20 0.87
C LYS A 69 9.74 0.87 -0.11
N THR A 70 9.77 -0.34 -0.64
CA THR A 70 10.77 -0.78 -1.61
C THR A 70 10.66 0.03 -2.89
N VAL A 71 9.44 0.18 -3.44
CA VAL A 71 9.18 1.02 -4.61
C VAL A 71 9.54 2.48 -4.35
N GLY A 72 9.07 3.05 -3.23
CA GLY A 72 9.34 4.44 -2.87
C GLY A 72 10.83 4.74 -2.68
N ASN A 73 11.58 3.86 -2.02
CA ASN A 73 13.02 4.03 -1.81
C ASN A 73 13.85 3.72 -3.07
N SER A 74 13.32 2.92 -4.00
CA SER A 74 13.98 2.66 -5.30
C SER A 74 13.92 3.86 -6.25
N GLN A 75 13.01 4.82 -6.00
CA GLN A 75 13.00 6.06 -6.75
C GLN A 75 14.25 6.87 -6.40
N GLN A 76 15.13 7.06 -7.39
CA GLN A 76 16.15 8.10 -7.34
C GLN A 76 15.47 9.47 -7.37
N THR A 77 15.03 9.95 -6.22
CA THR A 77 14.70 11.37 -6.06
C THR A 77 16.02 12.14 -6.00
N LEU A 78 16.32 12.80 -7.12
CA LEU A 78 17.44 13.73 -7.33
C LEU A 78 17.42 14.90 -6.34
#